data_AF-A0A1G6BKG5-F1
#
_entry.id   AF-A0A1G6BKG5-F1
#
_cell.length_a   1.000
_cell.length_b   1.000
_cell.length_c   1.000
_cell.angle_alpha   90.00
_cell.angle_beta   90.00
_cell.angle_gamma   90.00
#
_symmetry.space_group_name_H-M   'P 1'
#
loop_
_entity.id
_entity.type
_entity.pdbx_description
1 polymer ?
#
loop_
_entity_poly.entity_id
_entity_poly.type
_entity_poly.pdbx_seq_one_letter_code
_entity_poly.pdbx_strand_id
1 'polypeptide(L)'
;MRKTLAAVCYILMLAADAAAGYFTYRAFVQKISYDQGVLTFVPLFIVSYWFSTFFSQLIHPRGSKPIIGRGLYNFLYWLSTLLSLALLGTWVYLFIDRSLYLNFGTEVSGELRY
;
A
#
# COMPACT_ATOMS: atom_id res chain seq x y z
N MET A 1 27.79 5.53 -4.84
CA MET A 1 27.03 5.45 -3.57
C MET A 1 25.56 5.84 -3.72
N ARG A 2 25.20 7.06 -4.19
CA ARG A 2 23.78 7.48 -4.33
C ARG A 2 22.90 6.56 -5.19
N LYS A 3 23.43 6.03 -6.31
CA LYS A 3 22.73 5.04 -7.16
C LYS A 3 22.38 3.76 -6.41
N THR A 4 23.32 3.24 -5.63
CA THR A 4 23.15 2.02 -4.83
C THR A 4 22.12 2.22 -3.73
N LEU A 5 22.16 3.36 -3.03
CA LEU A 5 21.15 3.72 -2.02
C LEU A 5 19.75 3.86 -2.64
N ALA A 6 19.63 4.53 -3.80
CA ALA A 6 18.36 4.62 -4.51
C ALA A 6 17.83 3.23 -4.90
N ALA A 7 18.69 2.35 -5.41
CA ALA A 7 18.30 0.98 -5.71
C ALA A 7 17.81 0.21 -4.47
N VAL A 8 18.49 0.35 -3.33
CA VAL A 8 18.07 -0.27 -2.06
C VAL A 8 16.72 0.28 -1.60
N CYS A 9 16.51 1.60 -1.63
CA CYS A 9 15.22 2.21 -1.28
C CYS A 9 14.10 1.68 -2.18
N TYR A 10 14.35 1.55 -3.48
CA TYR A 10 13.38 1.01 -4.42
C TYR A 10 13.04 -0.46 -4.14
N ILE A 11 14.03 -1.29 -3.83
CA ILE A 11 13.83 -2.70 -3.48
C ILE A 11 13.05 -2.83 -2.17
N LEU A 12 13.38 -2.02 -1.16
CA LEU A 12 12.67 -2.02 0.13
C LEU A 12 11.22 -1.57 -0.01
N MET A 13 10.96 -0.58 -0.86
CA MET A 13 9.60 -0.15 -1.22
C MET A 13 8.82 -1.32 -1.86
N LEU A 14 9.39 -1.97 -2.87
CA LEU A 14 8.73 -3.13 -3.53
C LEU A 14 8.49 -4.29 -2.55
N ALA A 15 9.43 -4.55 -1.65
CA ALA A 15 9.27 -5.58 -0.62
C ALA A 15 8.14 -5.24 0.36
N ALA A 16 8.05 -3.97 0.78
CA ALA A 16 6.97 -3.49 1.65
C ALA A 16 5.61 -3.58 0.94
N ASP A 17 5.53 -3.19 -0.34
CA ASP A 17 4.32 -3.31 -1.14
C ASP A 17 3.89 -4.78 -1.34
N ALA A 18 4.85 -5.67 -1.62
CA ALA A 18 4.57 -7.10 -1.75
C ALA A 18 4.08 -7.71 -0.43
N ALA A 19 4.69 -7.32 0.70
CA ALA A 19 4.23 -7.73 2.02
C ALA A 19 2.81 -7.20 2.30
N ALA A 20 2.55 -5.92 2.02
CA ALA A 20 1.24 -5.32 2.16
C ALA A 20 0.18 -6.06 1.33
N GLY A 21 0.48 -6.37 0.07
CA GLY A 21 -0.39 -7.17 -0.79
C GLY A 21 -0.63 -8.58 -0.26
N TYR A 22 0.41 -9.23 0.27
CA TYR A 22 0.29 -10.56 0.87
C TYR A 22 -0.65 -10.56 2.10
N PHE A 23 -0.48 -9.62 3.03
CA PHE A 23 -1.35 -9.51 4.19
C PHE A 23 -2.79 -9.12 3.81
N THR A 24 -2.94 -8.26 2.80
CA THR A 24 -4.26 -7.89 2.26
C THR A 24 -4.97 -9.11 1.67
N TYR A 25 -4.27 -9.95 0.89
CA TYR A 25 -4.82 -11.20 0.37
C TYR A 25 -5.17 -12.19 1.50
N ARG A 26 -4.33 -12.30 2.52
CA ARG A 26 -4.60 -13.14 3.69
C ARG A 26 -5.85 -12.68 4.44
N ALA A 27 -6.08 -11.38 4.55
CA ALA A 27 -7.30 -10.80 5.13
C ALA A 27 -8.52 -11.09 4.24
N PHE A 28 -8.39 -10.96 2.92
CA PHE A 28 -9.45 -11.26 1.95
C PHE A 28 -9.91 -12.72 2.01
N VAL A 29 -8.98 -13.68 2.10
CA VAL A 29 -9.29 -15.12 2.25
C VAL A 29 -9.68 -15.48 3.69
N GLN A 30 -9.91 -14.50 4.56
CA GLN A 30 -10.30 -14.67 5.97
C GLN A 30 -9.33 -15.57 6.79
N LYS A 31 -8.06 -15.66 6.37
CA LYS A 31 -7.01 -16.39 7.11
C LYS A 31 -6.44 -15.60 8.29
N ILE A 32 -6.71 -14.31 8.35
CA ILE A 32 -6.39 -13.41 9.46
C ILE A 32 -7.61 -12.52 9.73
N SER A 33 -7.74 -12.01 10.95
CA SER A 33 -8.80 -11.05 11.25
C SER A 33 -8.58 -9.76 10.46
N TYR A 34 -9.67 -9.10 10.07
CA TYR A 34 -9.60 -7.81 9.38
C TYR A 34 -8.81 -6.78 10.20
N ASP A 35 -9.00 -6.74 11.52
CA ASP A 35 -8.32 -5.77 12.39
C ASP A 35 -6.80 -6.01 12.42
N GLN A 36 -6.38 -7.28 12.46
CA GLN A 36 -4.97 -7.66 12.34
C GLN A 36 -4.42 -7.35 10.94
N GLY A 37 -5.22 -7.53 9.90
CA GLY A 37 -4.88 -7.14 8.54
C GLY A 37 -4.64 -5.63 8.40
N VAL A 38 -5.52 -4.79 8.96
CA VAL A 38 -5.34 -3.33 8.94
C VAL A 38 -4.11 -2.93 9.73
N LEU A 39 -3.95 -3.49 10.93
CA LEU A 39 -2.85 -3.16 11.84
C LEU A 39 -1.48 -3.53 11.26
N THR A 40 -1.41 -4.54 10.38
CA THR A 40 -0.19 -4.89 9.64
C THR A 40 -0.05 -4.12 8.32
N PHE A 41 -1.14 -3.83 7.63
CA PHE A 41 -1.12 -3.07 6.37
C PHE A 41 -0.66 -1.62 6.55
N VAL A 42 -1.21 -0.90 7.52
CA VAL A 42 -0.90 0.53 7.76
C VAL A 42 0.60 0.80 7.92
N PRO A 43 1.34 0.11 8.82
CA PRO A 43 2.78 0.35 8.96
C PRO A 43 3.56 -0.04 7.71
N LEU A 44 3.19 -1.12 7.02
CA LEU A 44 3.85 -1.52 5.76
C LEU A 44 3.64 -0.48 4.66
N PHE A 45 2.42 0.07 4.56
CA PHE A 45 2.09 1.11 3.60
C PHE A 45 2.85 2.42 3.88
N ILE A 46 2.95 2.82 5.15
CA ILE A 46 3.76 3.96 5.58
C ILE A 46 5.22 3.76 5.17
N VAL A 47 5.79 2.58 5.47
CA VAL A 47 7.17 2.24 5.11
C VAL A 47 7.39 2.35 3.60
N SER A 48 6.49 1.79 2.79
CA SER A 48 6.55 1.90 1.32
C SER A 48 6.56 3.35 0.87
N TYR A 49 5.65 4.19 1.40
CA TYR A 49 5.58 5.61 1.09
C TYR A 49 6.88 6.37 1.42
N TRP A 50 7.48 6.11 2.58
CA TRP A 50 8.74 6.73 2.98
C TRP A 50 9.88 6.34 2.03
N PHE A 51 10.01 5.06 1.69
CA PHE A 51 11.05 4.59 0.77
C PHE A 51 10.86 5.12 -0.66
N SER A 52 9.61 5.27 -1.12
CA SER A 52 9.29 5.94 -2.39
C SER A 52 9.74 7.41 -2.38
N THR A 53 9.50 8.12 -1.28
CA THR A 53 9.94 9.51 -1.09
C THR A 53 11.47 9.63 -1.09
N PHE A 54 12.16 8.76 -0.34
CA PHE A 54 13.62 8.72 -0.32
C PHE A 54 14.22 8.40 -1.69
N PHE A 55 13.64 7.45 -2.41
CA PHE A 55 14.02 7.11 -3.78
C PHE A 55 13.94 8.33 -4.71
N SER A 56 12.82 9.07 -4.65
CA SER A 56 12.62 10.27 -5.46
C SER A 56 13.67 11.36 -5.15
N GLN A 57 13.91 11.64 -3.86
CA GLN A 57 14.90 12.63 -3.43
C GLN A 57 16.34 12.22 -3.81
N LEU A 58 16.67 10.92 -3.77
CA LEU A 58 17.98 10.42 -4.14
C LEU A 58 18.26 10.51 -5.65
N ILE A 59 17.22 10.38 -6.49
CA ILE A 59 17.35 10.43 -7.96
C ILE A 59 17.31 11.84 -8.51
N HIS A 60 16.45 12.70 -7.95
CA HIS A 60 16.32 14.11 -8.29
C HIS A 60 16.59 14.99 -7.05
N PRO A 61 17.85 15.11 -6.61
CA PRO A 61 18.19 16.09 -5.58
C PRO A 61 17.89 17.50 -6.09
N ARG A 62 17.25 18.34 -5.27
CA ARG A 62 17.03 19.76 -5.59
C ARG A 62 18.37 20.41 -5.97
N GLY A 63 18.46 20.92 -7.19
CA GLY A 63 19.63 21.64 -7.70
C GLY A 63 20.75 20.80 -8.32
N SER A 64 20.54 19.49 -8.59
CA SER A 64 21.55 18.62 -9.22
C SER A 64 21.07 17.94 -10.50
N LYS A 65 22.02 17.52 -11.34
CA LYS A 65 21.73 16.70 -12.53
C LYS A 65 21.12 15.35 -12.10
N PRO A 66 20.04 14.90 -12.75
CA PRO A 66 19.40 13.63 -12.41
C PRO A 66 20.34 12.45 -12.61
N ILE A 67 20.28 11.51 -11.66
CA ILE A 67 21.18 10.35 -11.62
C ILE A 67 20.72 9.23 -12.57
N ILE A 68 19.41 9.15 -12.82
CA ILE A 68 18.74 8.18 -13.69
C ILE A 68 18.05 8.91 -14.85
N GLY A 69 17.96 8.24 -15.99
CA GLY A 69 17.23 8.74 -17.15
C GLY A 69 15.76 9.03 -16.82
N ARG A 70 15.27 10.18 -17.26
CA ARG A 70 13.93 10.69 -16.93
C ARG A 70 12.81 9.68 -17.22
N GLY A 71 12.95 8.89 -18.30
CA GLY A 71 12.01 7.84 -18.67
C GLY A 71 11.94 6.69 -17.65
N LEU A 72 13.09 6.16 -17.22
CA LEU A 72 13.13 5.08 -16.23
C LEU A 72 12.61 5.56 -14.87
N TYR A 73 12.98 6.78 -14.45
CA TYR A 73 12.43 7.38 -13.24
C TYR A 73 10.90 7.49 -13.30
N ASN A 74 10.36 8.03 -14.39
CA ASN A 74 8.92 8.15 -14.57
C ASN A 74 8.24 6.79 -14.53
N PHE A 75 8.79 5.77 -15.20
CA PHE A 75 8.24 4.42 -15.18
C PHE A 75 8.20 3.82 -13.77
N LEU A 76 9.31 3.89 -13.02
CA LEU A 76 9.39 3.36 -11.66
C LEU A 76 8.45 4.12 -10.70
N TYR A 77 8.34 5.44 -10.87
CA TYR A 77 7.43 6.27 -10.08
C TYR A 77 5.96 5.94 -10.37
N TRP A 78 5.57 5.83 -11.65
CA TRP A 78 4.21 5.46 -12.04
C TRP A 78 3.86 4.05 -11.59
N LEU A 79 4.78 3.10 -11.73
CA LEU A 79 4.60 1.73 -11.26
C LEU A 79 4.32 1.70 -9.74
N SER A 80 5.15 2.40 -8.95
CA SER A 80 4.95 2.53 -7.50
C SER A 80 3.60 3.16 -7.17
N THR A 81 3.25 4.26 -7.84
CA THR A 81 2.00 4.99 -7.61
C THR A 81 0.78 4.11 -7.90
N LEU A 82 0.79 3.38 -9.02
CA LEU A 82 -0.28 2.44 -9.37
C LEU A 82 -0.40 1.31 -8.34
N LEU A 83 0.73 0.78 -7.87
CA LEU A 83 0.76 -0.28 -6.87
C LEU A 83 0.17 0.20 -5.53
N SER A 84 0.57 1.39 -5.07
CA SER A 84 0.03 2.00 -3.85
C SER A 84 -1.46 2.31 -3.97
N LEU A 85 -1.92 2.81 -5.12
CA LEU A 85 -3.33 3.06 -5.39
C LEU A 85 -4.15 1.77 -5.41
N ALA A 86 -3.63 0.71 -6.04
CA ALA A 86 -4.30 -0.60 -6.06
C ALA A 86 -4.44 -1.19 -4.65
N LEU A 87 -3.38 -1.09 -3.84
CA LEU A 87 -3.39 -1.55 -2.44
C LEU A 87 -4.41 -0.76 -1.60
N LEU A 88 -4.40 0.57 -1.70
CA LEU A 88 -5.38 1.41 -1.00
C LEU A 88 -6.81 1.13 -1.48
N GLY A 89 -7.03 1.04 -2.78
CA GLY A 89 -8.33 0.75 -3.36
C GLY A 89 -8.89 -0.60 -2.89
N THR A 90 -8.02 -1.61 -2.78
CA THR A 90 -8.39 -2.94 -2.25
C THR A 90 -8.84 -2.86 -0.80
N TRP A 91 -8.15 -2.06 0.04
CA TRP A 91 -8.55 -1.87 1.43
C TRP A 91 -9.83 -1.07 1.58
N VAL A 92 -10.04 -0.04 0.75
CA VAL A 92 -11.30 0.72 0.71
C VAL A 92 -12.46 -0.21 0.32
N TYR A 93 -12.26 -1.07 -0.68
CA TYR A 93 -13.24 -2.08 -1.07
C TYR A 93 -13.59 -3.03 0.09
N LEU A 94 -12.58 -3.60 0.75
CA LEU A 94 -12.76 -4.45 1.93
C LEU A 94 -13.47 -3.74 3.09
N PHE A 95 -13.19 -2.45 3.29
CA PHE A 95 -13.86 -1.64 4.31
C PHE A 95 -15.35 -1.45 3.99
N ILE A 96 -15.68 -1.10 2.74
CA ILE A 96 -17.07 -0.94 2.29
C ILE A 96 -17.83 -2.25 2.44
N ASP A 97 -17.27 -3.36 1.96
CA ASP A 97 -17.84 -4.70 2.06
C ASP A 97 -18.17 -5.04 3.52
N ARG A 98 -17.20 -4.88 4.44
CA ARG A 98 -17.43 -5.12 5.88
C ARG A 98 -18.47 -4.19 6.48
N SER A 99 -18.50 -2.91 6.08
CA SER A 99 -19.50 -1.94 6.57
C SER A 99 -20.92 -2.29 6.12
N LEU A 100 -21.08 -2.81 4.90
CA LEU A 100 -22.36 -3.29 4.39
C LEU A 100 -22.82 -4.54 5.15
N TYR A 101 -21.93 -5.52 5.36
CA TYR A 101 -22.26 -6.72 6.14
C TYR A 101 -22.70 -6.40 7.57
N LEU A 102 -22.05 -5.43 8.23
CA LEU A 102 -22.43 -5.02 9.59
C LEU A 102 -23.79 -4.32 9.61
N ASN A 103 -24.05 -3.40 8.66
CA ASN A 103 -25.32 -2.67 8.59
C ASN A 103 -26.52 -3.60 8.32
N PHE A 104 -26.41 -4.52 7.37
CA PHE A 104 -27.47 -5.51 7.12
C PHE A 104 -27.64 -6.51 8.27
N GLY A 105 -26.55 -6.91 8.93
CA GLY A 105 -26.63 -7.76 10.12
C GLY A 105 -27.36 -7.11 11.30
N THR A 106 -27.20 -5.79 11.47
CA THR A 106 -27.92 -5.02 12.50
C THR A 106 -29.40 -4.81 12.20
N GLU A 107 -29.78 -4.65 10.93
CA GLU A 107 -31.20 -4.52 10.53
C GLU A 107 -31.99 -5.82 10.78
N VAL A 108 -31.43 -6.98 10.39
CA VAL A 108 -32.08 -8.29 10.60
C VAL A 108 -32.22 -8.63 12.09
N SER A 109 -31.25 -8.26 12.92
CA SER A 109 -31.35 -8.47 14.37
C SER A 109 -32.35 -7.51 15.06
N GLY A 110 -32.68 -6.39 14.42
CA GLY A 110 -33.68 -5.43 14.89
C GLY A 110 -35.12 -5.89 14.60
N GLU A 111 -35.36 -6.54 13.47
CA GLU A 111 -36.69 -7.08 13.12
C GLU A 111 -37.11 -8.28 13.99
N LEU A 112 -36.18 -9.09 14.48
CA LEU A 112 -36.47 -10.24 15.36
C LEU A 112 -36.83 -9.86 16.82
N ARG A 113 -36.96 -8.56 17.12
CA ARG A 113 -37.31 -8.06 18.46
C ARG A 113 -38.69 -7.40 18.55
N TYR A 114 -39.57 -7.60 17.56
CA TYR A 114 -40.96 -7.16 17.60
C TYR A 114 -41.92 -8.33 17.42
#